data_AF-A0A921AXD4-F1
#
_entry.id   AF-A0A921AXD4-F1
#
_cell.length_a   1.000
_cell.length_b   1.000
_cell.length_c   1.000
_cell.angle_alpha   90.00
_cell.angle_beta   90.00
_cell.angle_gamma   90.00
#
_symmetry.space_group_name_H-M   'P 1'
#
loop_
_entity.id
_entity.type
_entity.pdbx_description
1 polymer ?
#
loop_
_entity_poly.entity_id
_entity_poly.type
_entity_poly.pdbx_seq_one_letter_code
_entity_poly.pdbx_strand_id
1 'polypeptide(L)'
;MVKEDNEQKAQLIRMLASNYSAALNEEAATLWLTLLAPYSVEHCRRAVLAVLRRYGHEAVQFGFMPPFALVQKELDRISGALHGEENTAAQAEAEWGRLLEEARRAGSWRVPALHPTTALVVRQFGGWNVVCAWKEAELSWKHKEFIAAWRAASGREDAFALGADAVALLGAASSKPLALTKEYLKNRLERKAKENDHAPRALCL
;
A
#
# COMPACT_ATOMS: atom_id res chain seq x y z
N MET A 1 18.68 27.04 -0.18
CA MET A 1 17.85 26.09 -0.98
C MET A 1 16.70 25.50 -0.17
N VAL A 2 16.88 24.56 0.78
CA VAL A 2 15.74 23.89 1.45
C VAL A 2 14.76 24.85 2.15
N LYS A 3 15.28 25.90 2.80
CA LYS A 3 14.45 26.91 3.48
C LYS A 3 13.61 27.74 2.50
N GLU A 4 14.22 28.14 1.39
CA GLU A 4 13.57 28.93 0.33
C GLU A 4 12.50 28.10 -0.41
N ASP A 5 12.78 26.83 -0.71
CA ASP A 5 11.81 25.90 -1.29
C ASP A 5 10.59 25.72 -0.38
N ASN A 6 10.81 25.58 0.93
CA ASN A 6 9.73 25.44 1.91
C ASN A 6 8.90 26.72 2.03
N GLU A 7 9.52 27.90 1.96
CA GLU A 7 8.83 29.18 1.95
C GLU A 7 7.95 29.33 0.70
N GLN A 8 8.46 28.95 -0.47
CA GLN A 8 7.69 28.96 -1.72
C GLN A 8 6.53 27.96 -1.69
N LYS A 9 6.76 26.73 -1.19
CA LYS A 9 5.68 25.74 -0.99
C LYS A 9 4.64 26.25 0.01
N ALA A 10 5.05 26.86 1.11
CA ALA A 10 4.14 27.46 2.09
C ALA A 10 3.31 28.58 1.48
N GLN A 11 3.89 29.40 0.61
CA GLN A 11 3.16 30.42 -0.13
C GLN A 11 2.08 29.80 -1.03
N LEU A 12 2.39 28.72 -1.75
CA LEU A 12 1.41 28.02 -2.59
C LEU A 12 0.23 27.48 -1.77
N ILE A 13 0.49 26.89 -0.59
CA ILE A 13 -0.56 26.39 0.30
C ILE A 13 -1.44 27.54 0.81
N ARG A 14 -0.82 28.67 1.20
CA ARG A 14 -1.55 29.86 1.62
C ARG A 14 -2.41 30.43 0.49
N MET A 15 -1.90 30.47 -0.74
CA MET A 15 -2.69 30.90 -1.90
C MET A 15 -3.88 29.97 -2.16
N LEU A 16 -3.68 28.66 -2.03
CA LEU A 16 -4.75 27.67 -2.13
C LEU A 16 -5.81 27.93 -1.05
N ALA A 17 -5.42 28.08 0.21
CA ALA A 17 -6.33 28.38 1.31
C ALA A 17 -7.13 29.67 1.07
N SER A 18 -6.45 30.76 0.68
CA SER A 18 -7.07 32.04 0.38
C SER A 18 -8.11 31.94 -0.74
N ASN A 19 -7.86 31.14 -1.79
CA ASN A 19 -8.82 30.97 -2.88
C ASN A 19 -10.15 30.35 -2.41
N TYR A 20 -10.11 29.47 -1.42
CA TYR A 20 -11.32 28.87 -0.82
C TYR A 20 -11.80 29.63 0.43
N SER A 21 -11.19 30.77 0.75
CA SER A 21 -11.45 31.52 2.00
C SER A 21 -11.32 30.66 3.26
N ALA A 22 -10.40 29.69 3.22
CA ALA A 22 -10.16 28.74 4.30
C ALA A 22 -9.11 29.27 5.27
N ALA A 23 -9.31 28.99 6.57
CA ALA A 23 -8.28 29.21 7.57
C ALA A 23 -7.26 28.07 7.53
N LEU A 24 -5.98 28.42 7.42
CA LEU A 24 -4.87 27.47 7.53
C LEU A 24 -4.13 27.72 8.85
N ASN A 25 -4.24 26.80 9.79
CA ASN A 25 -3.48 26.85 11.03
C ASN A 25 -2.04 26.35 10.83
N GLU A 26 -1.16 26.65 11.79
CA GLU A 26 0.27 26.31 11.68
C GLU A 26 0.53 24.80 11.67
N GLU A 27 -0.26 24.01 12.41
CA GLU A 27 -0.14 22.56 12.46
C GLU A 27 -0.45 21.92 11.10
N ALA A 28 -1.55 22.35 10.46
CA ALA A 28 -1.91 21.90 9.11
C ALA A 28 -0.88 22.36 8.09
N ALA A 29 -0.38 23.59 8.17
CA ALA A 29 0.68 24.08 7.28
C ALA A 29 1.95 23.21 7.40
N THR A 30 2.33 22.84 8.62
CA THR A 30 3.50 21.98 8.89
C THR A 30 3.33 20.58 8.33
N LEU A 31 2.15 19.99 8.52
CA LEU A 31 1.82 18.68 7.94
C LEU A 31 1.89 18.72 6.41
N TRP A 32 1.31 19.74 5.79
CA TRP A 32 1.34 19.90 4.33
C TRP A 32 2.76 20.06 3.81
N LEU A 33 3.61 20.85 4.47
CA LEU A 33 5.01 20.99 4.07
C LEU A 33 5.77 19.67 4.19
N THR A 34 5.47 18.86 5.21
CA THR A 34 6.04 17.51 5.36
C THR A 34 5.65 16.61 4.19
N LEU A 35 4.36 16.62 3.80
CA LEU A 35 3.86 15.84 2.67
C LEU A 35 4.40 16.34 1.32
N LEU A 36 4.64 17.65 1.18
CA LEU A 36 5.19 18.25 -0.03
C LEU A 36 6.73 18.18 -0.10
N ALA A 37 7.42 17.73 0.96
CA ALA A 37 8.87 17.70 1.02
C ALA A 37 9.51 16.93 -0.16
N PRO A 38 8.99 15.78 -0.62
CA PRO A 38 9.60 15.01 -1.71
C PRO A 38 9.48 15.67 -3.10
N TYR A 39 8.60 16.67 -3.27
CA TYR A 39 8.29 17.25 -4.58
C TYR A 39 9.06 18.54 -4.83
N SER A 40 9.39 18.82 -6.10
CA SER A 40 9.93 20.13 -6.48
C SER A 40 8.87 21.23 -6.31
N VAL A 41 9.29 22.48 -6.09
CA VAL A 41 8.37 23.62 -6.02
C VAL A 41 7.52 23.73 -7.29
N GLU A 42 8.10 23.43 -8.45
CA GLU A 42 7.39 23.47 -9.73
C GLU A 42 6.26 22.42 -9.82
N HIS A 43 6.50 21.20 -9.31
CA HIS A 43 5.44 20.19 -9.22
C HIS A 43 4.32 20.64 -8.28
N CYS A 44 4.67 21.18 -7.10
CA CYS A 44 3.69 21.73 -6.17
C CYS A 44 2.86 22.85 -6.80
N ARG A 45 3.50 23.79 -7.53
CA ARG A 45 2.85 24.90 -8.20
C ARG A 45 1.84 24.41 -9.25
N ARG A 46 2.26 23.48 -10.11
CA ARG A 46 1.41 22.90 -11.15
C ARG A 46 0.23 22.13 -10.55
N ALA A 47 0.46 21.37 -9.48
CA ALA A 47 -0.60 20.63 -8.80
C ALA A 47 -1.64 21.57 -8.16
N VAL A 48 -1.19 22.59 -7.41
CA VAL A 48 -2.08 23.59 -6.80
C VAL A 48 -2.91 24.31 -7.86
N LEU A 49 -2.30 24.75 -8.97
CA LEU A 49 -3.02 25.39 -10.07
C LEU A 49 -4.03 24.44 -10.74
N ALA A 50 -3.70 23.15 -10.88
CA ALA A 50 -4.63 22.18 -11.43
C ALA A 50 -5.83 21.96 -10.50
N VAL A 51 -5.62 21.93 -9.17
CA VAL A 51 -6.70 21.82 -8.19
C VAL A 51 -7.67 23.00 -8.32
N LEU A 52 -7.13 24.22 -8.35
CA LEU A 52 -7.92 25.45 -8.48
C LEU A 52 -8.77 25.49 -9.76
N ARG A 53 -8.26 24.91 -10.86
CA ARG A 53 -8.96 24.90 -12.16
C ARG A 53 -10.04 23.81 -12.25
N ARG A 54 -9.84 22.67 -11.59
CA ARG A 54 -10.72 21.51 -11.74
C ARG A 54 -11.77 21.40 -10.63
N TYR A 55 -11.44 21.81 -9.42
CA TYR A 55 -12.28 21.58 -8.25
C TYR A 55 -12.93 22.90 -7.82
N GLY A 56 -14.16 23.12 -8.28
CA GLY A 56 -14.99 24.23 -7.83
C GLY A 56 -15.67 23.95 -6.47
N HIS A 57 -16.67 24.77 -6.17
CA HIS A 57 -17.48 24.69 -4.95
C HIS A 57 -18.24 23.35 -4.79
N GLU A 58 -18.46 22.61 -5.89
CA GLU A 58 -19.07 21.28 -5.87
C GLU A 58 -18.17 20.21 -5.22
N ALA A 59 -16.85 20.40 -5.28
CA ALA A 59 -15.88 19.44 -4.75
C ALA A 59 -15.31 19.86 -3.40
N VAL A 60 -15.22 21.17 -3.14
CA VAL A 60 -14.75 21.72 -1.87
C VAL A 60 -15.69 22.84 -1.46
N GLN A 61 -16.33 22.69 -0.31
CA GLN A 61 -17.19 23.72 0.24
C GLN A 61 -16.39 25.00 0.54
N PHE A 62 -16.97 26.15 0.20
CA PHE A 62 -16.37 27.45 0.50
C PHE A 62 -16.16 27.63 2.01
N GLY A 63 -15.03 28.23 2.40
CA GLY A 63 -14.60 28.35 3.79
C GLY A 63 -13.80 27.14 4.30
N PHE A 64 -13.71 26.06 3.53
CA PHE A 64 -12.94 24.86 3.89
C PHE A 64 -11.71 24.70 3.00
N MET A 65 -10.63 24.23 3.62
CA MET A 65 -9.40 23.92 2.90
C MET A 65 -9.63 22.68 2.03
N PRO A 66 -9.24 22.69 0.74
CA PRO A 66 -9.23 21.48 -0.06
C PRO A 66 -8.43 20.38 0.63
N PRO A 67 -8.92 19.14 0.70
CA PRO A 67 -8.15 18.05 1.30
C PRO A 67 -6.88 17.82 0.49
N PHE A 68 -5.78 17.50 1.18
CA PHE A 68 -4.48 17.25 0.56
C PHE A 68 -4.55 16.17 -0.54
N ALA A 69 -5.49 15.22 -0.43
CA ALA A 69 -5.72 14.18 -1.43
C ALA A 69 -5.96 14.74 -2.85
N LEU A 70 -6.59 15.90 -3.00
CA LEU A 70 -6.80 16.54 -4.31
C LEU A 70 -5.48 17.04 -4.90
N VAL A 71 -4.60 17.61 -4.06
CA VAL A 71 -3.27 18.05 -4.47
C VAL A 71 -2.38 16.85 -4.77
N GLN A 72 -2.43 15.81 -3.94
CA GLN A 72 -1.70 14.55 -4.15
C GLN A 72 -2.07 13.91 -5.48
N LYS A 73 -3.35 13.87 -5.84
CA LYS A 73 -3.81 13.34 -7.13
C LYS A 73 -3.20 14.07 -8.33
N GLU A 74 -3.09 15.40 -8.26
CA GLU A 74 -2.46 16.16 -9.33
C GLU A 74 -0.93 16.03 -9.33
N LEU A 75 -0.31 15.93 -8.15
CA LEU A 75 1.11 15.60 -8.02
C LEU A 75 1.45 14.24 -8.62
N ASP A 76 0.60 13.24 -8.40
CA ASP A 76 0.77 11.89 -8.94
C ASP A 76 0.68 11.90 -10.47
N ARG A 77 -0.32 12.62 -11.02
CA ARG A 77 -0.44 12.80 -12.47
C ARG A 77 0.77 13.49 -13.09
N ILE A 78 1.36 14.47 -12.40
CA ILE A 78 2.51 15.23 -12.91
C ILE A 78 3.81 14.43 -12.81
N SER A 79 4.02 13.74 -11.68
CA SER A 79 5.24 13.00 -11.41
C SER A 79 5.27 11.62 -12.08
N GLY A 80 4.10 11.10 -12.48
CA GLY A 80 3.96 9.72 -12.96
C GLY A 80 4.10 8.67 -11.85
N ALA A 81 4.32 9.10 -10.60
CA ALA A 81 4.34 8.25 -9.43
C ALA A 81 2.93 8.21 -8.83
N LEU A 82 2.38 7.03 -8.62
CA LEU A 82 1.14 6.87 -7.88
C LEU A 82 1.48 6.75 -6.41
N HIS A 83 0.76 7.47 -5.54
CA HIS A 83 0.89 7.34 -4.09
C HIS A 83 -0.44 6.90 -3.46
N GLY A 84 -0.36 6.31 -2.27
CA GLY A 84 -1.54 5.90 -1.52
C GLY A 84 -2.37 4.81 -2.21
N GLU A 85 -3.70 4.90 -2.10
CA GLU A 85 -4.63 3.85 -2.56
C GLU A 85 -4.62 3.66 -4.09
N GLU A 86 -4.44 4.73 -4.87
CA GLU A 86 -4.36 4.63 -6.34
C GLU A 86 -3.09 3.83 -6.76
N ASN A 87 -2.00 3.90 -6.00
CA ASN A 87 -0.80 3.07 -6.22
C ASN A 87 -1.07 1.60 -5.93
N THR A 88 -1.65 1.29 -4.77
CA THR A 88 -1.98 -0.08 -4.38
C THR A 88 -2.96 -0.71 -5.37
N ALA A 89 -3.90 0.09 -5.89
CA ALA A 89 -4.82 -0.33 -6.94
C ALA A 89 -4.09 -0.70 -8.24
N ALA A 90 -3.20 0.16 -8.72
CA ALA A 90 -2.43 -0.10 -9.94
C ALA A 90 -1.48 -1.30 -9.79
N GLN A 91 -0.85 -1.45 -8.63
CA GLN A 91 0.01 -2.61 -8.34
C GLN A 91 -0.78 -3.92 -8.31
N ALA A 92 -1.98 -3.92 -7.72
CA ALA A 92 -2.85 -5.10 -7.72
C ALA A 92 -3.23 -5.52 -9.15
N GLU A 93 -3.54 -4.55 -10.02
CA GLU A 93 -3.86 -4.82 -11.43
C GLU A 93 -2.64 -5.38 -12.19
N ALA A 94 -1.46 -4.81 -11.98
CA ALA A 94 -0.22 -5.31 -12.59
C ALA A 94 0.10 -6.74 -12.13
N GLU A 95 -0.05 -7.03 -10.83
CA GLU A 95 0.18 -8.36 -10.28
C GLU A 95 -0.89 -9.37 -10.73
N TRP A 96 -2.13 -8.95 -10.97
CA TRP A 96 -3.14 -9.80 -11.59
C TRP A 96 -2.74 -10.22 -13.02
N GLY A 97 -2.32 -9.26 -13.85
CA GLY A 97 -1.84 -9.55 -15.20
C GLY A 97 -0.66 -10.53 -15.19
N ARG A 98 0.32 -10.26 -14.33
CA ARG A 98 1.50 -11.12 -14.13
C ARG A 98 1.11 -12.52 -13.65
N LEU A 99 0.14 -12.64 -12.74
CA LEU A 99 -0.34 -13.93 -12.25
C LEU A 99 -0.87 -14.80 -13.39
N LEU A 100 -1.70 -14.22 -14.28
CA LEU A 100 -2.27 -14.95 -15.42
C LEU A 100 -1.20 -15.33 -16.45
N GLU A 101 -0.24 -14.45 -16.71
CA GLU A 101 0.90 -14.75 -17.57
C GLU A 101 1.74 -15.90 -17.03
N GLU A 102 2.07 -15.86 -15.74
CA GLU A 102 2.81 -16.93 -15.07
C GLU A 102 2.03 -18.24 -15.06
N ALA A 103 0.70 -18.20 -14.86
CA ALA A 103 -0.16 -19.38 -14.89
C ALA A 103 -0.15 -20.04 -16.27
N ARG A 104 -0.20 -19.22 -17.34
CA ARG A 104 -0.10 -19.69 -18.72
C ARG A 104 1.29 -20.23 -19.07
N ARG A 105 2.34 -19.58 -18.57
CA ARG A 105 3.74 -19.90 -18.88
C ARG A 105 4.26 -21.13 -18.13
N ALA A 106 4.04 -21.19 -16.82
CA ALA A 106 4.60 -22.23 -15.96
C ALA A 106 3.68 -23.46 -15.86
N GLY A 107 2.37 -23.28 -16.04
CA GLY A 107 1.38 -24.32 -15.81
C GLY A 107 1.32 -24.79 -14.35
N SER A 108 0.52 -25.82 -14.08
CA SER A 108 0.34 -26.35 -12.71
C SER A 108 1.59 -27.00 -12.12
N TRP A 109 2.50 -27.48 -12.96
CA TRP A 109 3.64 -28.31 -12.54
C TRP A 109 4.78 -27.54 -11.89
N ARG A 110 4.84 -26.22 -12.07
CA ARG A 110 5.89 -25.37 -11.51
C ARG A 110 5.28 -24.12 -10.88
N VAL A 111 5.48 -23.95 -9.59
CA VAL A 111 5.12 -22.71 -8.88
C VAL A 111 6.20 -21.66 -9.15
N PRO A 112 5.87 -20.53 -9.79
CA PRO A 112 6.82 -19.45 -10.03
C PRO A 112 7.08 -18.64 -8.75
N ALA A 113 8.17 -17.87 -8.74
CA ALA A 113 8.44 -16.92 -7.67
C ALA A 113 7.50 -15.71 -7.80
N LEU A 114 6.40 -15.74 -7.04
CA LEU A 114 5.40 -14.69 -7.00
C LEU A 114 5.78 -13.59 -6.00
N HIS A 115 5.23 -12.38 -6.18
CA HIS A 115 5.30 -11.33 -5.16
C HIS A 115 4.74 -11.85 -3.82
N PRO A 116 5.31 -11.50 -2.65
CA PRO A 116 4.86 -12.02 -1.36
C PRO A 116 3.34 -11.88 -1.13
N THR A 117 2.78 -10.71 -1.43
CA THR A 117 1.33 -10.44 -1.36
C THR A 117 0.53 -11.34 -2.33
N THR A 118 1.02 -11.50 -3.57
CA THR A 118 0.38 -12.36 -4.57
C THR A 118 0.42 -13.83 -4.15
N ALA A 119 1.53 -14.31 -3.59
CA ALA A 119 1.65 -15.67 -3.06
C ALA A 119 0.65 -15.94 -1.93
N LEU A 120 0.45 -14.97 -1.04
CA LEU A 120 -0.53 -15.04 0.04
C LEU A 120 -1.96 -15.13 -0.51
N VAL A 121 -2.32 -14.26 -1.45
CA VAL A 121 -3.65 -14.26 -2.08
C VAL A 121 -3.87 -15.57 -2.84
N VAL A 122 -2.89 -16.08 -3.58
CA VAL A 122 -2.97 -17.38 -4.27
C VAL A 122 -3.23 -18.52 -3.29
N ARG A 123 -2.63 -18.50 -2.09
CA ARG A 123 -2.94 -19.50 -1.04
C ARG A 123 -4.40 -19.40 -0.58
N GLN A 124 -4.95 -18.20 -0.44
CA GLN A 124 -6.37 -18.00 -0.09
C GLN A 124 -7.31 -18.56 -1.17
N PHE A 125 -6.90 -18.50 -2.43
CA PHE A 125 -7.64 -19.10 -3.55
C PHE A 125 -7.51 -20.63 -3.67
N GLY A 126 -6.84 -21.30 -2.73
CA GLY A 126 -6.62 -22.75 -2.76
C GLY A 126 -5.29 -23.18 -3.37
N GLY A 127 -4.39 -22.23 -3.65
CA GLY A 127 -3.04 -22.49 -4.13
C GLY A 127 -2.88 -22.51 -5.65
N TRP A 128 -1.63 -22.65 -6.09
CA TRP A 128 -1.22 -22.49 -7.49
C TRP A 128 -1.97 -23.41 -8.47
N ASN A 129 -2.15 -24.68 -8.11
CA ASN A 129 -2.84 -25.65 -8.96
C ASN A 129 -4.29 -25.23 -9.25
N VAL A 130 -4.97 -24.64 -8.27
CA VAL A 130 -6.34 -24.15 -8.44
C VAL A 130 -6.36 -22.92 -9.35
N VAL A 131 -5.40 -22.00 -9.18
CA VAL A 131 -5.24 -20.82 -10.04
C VAL A 131 -5.01 -21.22 -11.50
N CYS A 132 -4.12 -22.18 -11.75
CA CYS A 132 -3.86 -22.69 -13.11
C CYS A 132 -5.06 -23.41 -13.74
N ALA A 133 -6.04 -23.84 -12.93
CA ALA A 133 -7.24 -24.53 -13.39
C ALA A 133 -8.44 -23.59 -13.61
N TRP A 134 -8.31 -22.28 -13.37
CA TRP A 134 -9.40 -21.34 -13.58
C TRP A 134 -9.84 -21.29 -15.02
N LYS A 135 -11.17 -21.23 -15.22
CA LYS A 135 -11.76 -21.10 -16.54
C LYS A 135 -11.95 -19.63 -16.89
N GLU A 136 -11.92 -19.32 -18.19
CA GLU A 136 -12.10 -17.95 -18.68
C GLU A 136 -13.40 -17.30 -18.19
N ALA A 137 -14.48 -18.07 -18.13
CA ALA A 137 -15.78 -17.63 -17.60
C ALA A 137 -15.74 -17.19 -16.12
N GLU A 138 -14.74 -17.63 -15.36
CA GLU A 138 -14.58 -17.31 -13.94
C GLU A 138 -13.67 -16.10 -13.69
N LEU A 139 -12.88 -15.70 -14.70
CA LEU A 139 -11.83 -14.68 -14.51
C LEU A 139 -12.39 -13.32 -14.09
N SER A 140 -13.57 -12.93 -14.57
CA SER A 140 -14.18 -11.64 -14.23
C SER A 140 -14.49 -11.48 -12.74
N TRP A 141 -14.94 -12.54 -12.06
CA TRP A 141 -15.21 -12.47 -10.62
C TRP A 141 -13.95 -12.77 -9.80
N LYS A 142 -13.08 -13.68 -10.27
CA LYS A 142 -11.77 -13.93 -9.66
C LYS A 142 -10.90 -12.69 -9.64
N HIS A 143 -10.95 -11.87 -10.70
CA HIS A 143 -10.29 -10.58 -10.78
C HIS A 143 -10.71 -9.67 -9.64
N LYS A 144 -12.03 -9.45 -9.45
CA LYS A 144 -12.55 -8.59 -8.37
C LYS A 144 -12.12 -9.07 -6.99
N GLU A 145 -12.26 -10.36 -6.73
CA GLU A 145 -11.85 -10.97 -5.46
C GLU A 145 -10.34 -10.86 -5.24
N PHE A 146 -9.54 -11.08 -6.28
CA PHE A 146 -8.09 -10.96 -6.20
C PHE A 146 -7.67 -9.53 -5.90
N ILE A 147 -8.20 -8.55 -6.62
CA ILE A 147 -7.86 -7.14 -6.41
C ILE A 147 -8.22 -6.70 -4.98
N ALA A 148 -9.39 -7.11 -4.48
CA ALA A 148 -9.81 -6.81 -3.11
C ALA A 148 -8.88 -7.46 -2.07
N ALA A 149 -8.59 -8.76 -2.22
CA ALA A 149 -7.72 -9.50 -1.31
C ALA A 149 -6.28 -8.96 -1.33
N TRP A 150 -5.77 -8.61 -2.51
CA TRP A 150 -4.41 -8.08 -2.68
C TRP A 150 -4.26 -6.71 -2.03
N ARG A 151 -5.21 -5.79 -2.26
CA ARG A 151 -5.22 -4.48 -1.58
C ARG A 151 -5.33 -4.61 -0.07
N ALA A 152 -6.09 -5.59 0.42
CA ALA A 152 -6.17 -5.87 1.84
C ALA A 152 -4.84 -6.43 2.40
N ALA A 153 -4.15 -7.31 1.68
CA ALA A 153 -2.92 -7.92 2.17
C ALA A 153 -1.67 -7.01 2.02
N SER A 154 -1.67 -6.09 1.06
CA SER A 154 -0.53 -5.23 0.73
C SER A 154 -0.06 -4.41 1.94
N GLY A 155 1.23 -4.54 2.29
CA GLY A 155 1.85 -3.88 3.44
C GLY A 155 1.49 -4.49 4.80
N ARG A 156 0.77 -5.63 4.82
CA ARG A 156 0.36 -6.38 6.02
C ARG A 156 0.73 -7.86 5.94
N GLU A 157 1.65 -8.22 5.06
CA GLU A 157 2.01 -9.60 4.73
C GLU A 157 2.43 -10.39 5.98
N ASP A 158 3.25 -9.78 6.84
CA ASP A 158 3.72 -10.40 8.08
C ASP A 158 2.60 -10.68 9.07
N ALA A 159 1.62 -9.76 9.19
CA ALA A 159 0.48 -9.92 10.08
C ALA A 159 -0.41 -11.09 9.64
N PHE A 160 -0.65 -11.22 8.33
CA PHE A 160 -1.40 -12.34 7.77
C PHE A 160 -0.63 -13.66 7.88
N ALA A 161 0.69 -13.66 7.68
CA ALA A 161 1.52 -14.85 7.87
C ALA A 161 1.48 -15.34 9.33
N LEU A 162 1.63 -14.43 10.29
CA LEU A 162 1.51 -14.73 11.72
C LEU A 162 0.12 -15.28 12.08
N GLY A 163 -0.94 -14.70 11.51
CA GLY A 163 -2.32 -15.18 11.69
C GLY A 163 -2.52 -16.60 11.13
N ALA A 164 -2.01 -16.88 9.92
CA ALA A 164 -2.10 -18.19 9.30
C ALA A 164 -1.37 -19.27 10.12
N ASP A 165 -0.17 -18.95 10.62
CA ASP A 165 0.60 -19.85 11.50
C ASP A 165 -0.15 -20.15 12.81
N ALA A 166 -0.80 -19.14 13.40
CA ALA A 166 -1.59 -19.31 14.62
C ALA A 166 -2.80 -20.23 14.39
N VAL A 167 -3.52 -20.06 13.27
CA VAL A 167 -4.65 -20.93 12.89
C VAL A 167 -4.17 -22.36 12.62
N ALA A 168 -3.06 -22.54 11.90
CA ALA A 168 -2.49 -23.86 11.63
C ALA A 168 -2.10 -24.59 12.92
N LEU A 169 -1.52 -23.89 13.88
CA LEU A 169 -1.19 -24.45 15.20
C LEU A 169 -2.44 -24.86 15.99
N LEU A 170 -3.52 -24.07 15.94
CA LEU A 170 -4.80 -24.42 16.56
C LEU A 170 -5.43 -25.66 15.89
N GLY A 171 -5.35 -25.77 14.56
CA GLY A 171 -5.80 -26.95 13.82
C GLY A 171 -5.01 -28.21 14.14
N ALA A 172 -3.68 -28.10 14.28
CA ALA A 172 -2.80 -29.21 14.66
C ALA A 172 -2.96 -29.62 16.14
N ALA A 173 -3.26 -28.65 17.02
CA ALA A 173 -3.53 -28.87 18.45
C ALA A 173 -4.84 -29.62 18.74
N SER A 174 -5.66 -29.92 17.72
CA SER A 174 -6.81 -30.83 17.83
C SER A 174 -6.42 -32.24 18.33
N SER A 175 -5.12 -32.60 18.33
CA SER A 175 -4.61 -33.84 18.92
C SER A 175 -3.94 -33.69 20.31
N LYS A 176 -3.72 -32.46 20.80
CA LYS A 176 -3.29 -32.14 22.18
C LYS A 176 -3.36 -30.62 22.41
N PRO A 177 -4.04 -30.13 23.47
CA PRO A 177 -4.21 -28.70 23.67
C PRO A 177 -2.86 -28.02 23.98
N LEU A 178 -2.43 -27.15 23.08
CA LEU A 178 -1.31 -26.24 23.31
C LEU A 178 -1.83 -25.06 24.14
N ALA A 179 -1.38 -24.98 25.38
CA ALA A 179 -1.65 -23.82 26.22
C ALA A 179 -0.91 -22.59 25.64
N LEU A 180 -1.64 -21.76 24.89
CA LEU A 180 -1.21 -20.45 24.42
C LEU A 180 -1.13 -19.48 25.61
N THR A 181 -0.21 -19.74 26.54
CA THR A 181 0.07 -18.86 27.66
C THR A 181 0.92 -17.68 27.22
N LYS A 182 0.82 -16.58 27.98
CA LYS A 182 1.63 -15.38 27.79
C LYS A 182 3.14 -15.71 27.81
N GLU A 183 3.57 -16.64 28.66
CA GLU A 183 4.94 -17.19 28.68
C GLU A 183 5.35 -17.83 27.35
N TYR A 184 4.49 -18.64 26.75
CA TYR A 184 4.81 -19.37 25.51
C TYR A 184 5.05 -18.40 24.35
N LEU A 185 4.19 -17.38 24.20
CA LEU A 185 4.32 -16.36 23.17
C LEU A 185 5.57 -15.50 23.38
N LYS A 186 5.87 -15.13 24.64
CA LYS A 186 7.07 -14.36 24.99
C LYS A 186 8.35 -15.12 24.66
N ASN A 187 8.45 -16.38 25.08
CA ASN A 187 9.59 -17.26 24.79
C ASN A 187 9.80 -17.52 23.29
N ARG A 188 8.73 -17.44 22.48
CA ARG A 188 8.80 -17.60 21.03
C ARG A 188 9.28 -16.33 20.31
N LEU A 189 8.81 -15.16 20.76
CA LEU A 189 9.30 -13.87 20.26
C LEU A 189 10.80 -13.70 20.57
N GLU A 190 11.22 -14.08 21.77
CA GLU A 190 12.64 -14.05 22.16
C GLU A 190 13.51 -15.01 21.34
N ARG A 191 12.97 -16.19 20.94
CA ARG A 191 13.67 -17.11 20.03
C ARG A 191 13.79 -16.56 18.62
N LYS A 192 12.72 -15.99 18.05
CA LYS A 192 12.78 -15.33 16.73
C LYS A 192 13.75 -14.14 16.72
N ALA A 193 13.81 -13.37 17.81
CA ALA A 193 14.78 -12.29 17.95
C ALA A 193 16.22 -12.83 17.94
N LYS A 194 16.49 -13.93 18.64
CA LYS A 194 17.81 -14.60 18.64
C LYS A 194 18.19 -15.21 17.29
N GLU A 195 17.23 -15.75 16.54
CA GLU A 195 17.46 -16.25 15.17
C GLU A 195 17.82 -15.11 14.21
N ASN A 196 17.21 -13.93 14.37
CA ASN A 196 17.59 -12.74 13.61
C ASN A 196 18.97 -12.19 14.00
N ASP A 197 19.40 -12.33 15.27
CA ASP A 197 20.75 -11.96 15.72
C ASP A 197 21.84 -12.97 15.29
N HIS A 198 21.48 -14.22 14.97
CA HIS A 198 22.41 -15.25 14.49
C HIS A 198 22.39 -15.44 12.97
N ALA A 199 21.60 -14.65 12.24
CA ALA A 199 21.73 -14.59 10.79
C ALA A 199 23.15 -14.06 10.47
N PRO A 200 23.98 -14.79 9.70
CA PRO A 200 25.29 -14.29 9.34
C PRO A 200 25.10 -12.96 8.63
N ARG A 201 25.69 -11.89 9.18
CA ARG A 201 25.85 -10.63 8.45
C ARG A 201 26.59 -10.98 7.17
N ALA A 202 25.85 -11.08 6.06
CA ALA A 202 26.44 -11.18 4.74
C ALA A 202 27.39 -9.98 4.61
N LEU A 203 28.69 -10.28 4.66
CA LEU A 203 29.74 -9.34 4.41
C LEU A 203 29.49 -8.72 3.04
N CYS A 204 29.49 -7.39 2.99
CA CYS A 204 29.65 -6.64 1.76
C CYS A 204 30.89 -7.13 1.02
N LEU A 205 30.71 -7.60 -0.21
CA LEU A 205 31.62 -7.46 -1.35
C LEU A 205 30.77 -7.35 -2.62
#